data_AF-A0A972RVH9-F1
#
_entry.id   AF-A0A972RVH9-F1
#
_cell.length_a   1.000
_cell.length_b   1.000
_cell.length_c   1.000
_cell.angle_alpha   90.00
_cell.angle_beta   90.00
_cell.angle_gamma   90.00
#
_symmetry.space_group_name_H-M   'P 1'
#
loop_
_entity.id
_entity.type
_entity.pdbx_description
1 polymer ?
#
loop_
_entity_poly.entity_id
_entity_poly.type
_entity_poly.pdbx_seq_one_letter_code
_entity_poly.pdbx_strand_id
1 'polypeptide(L)'
;MINNNDFPIKVFVFGTLRKGGRLDYYMSGSEYAGKYYTEGQLMKSEIGSAYIDFTEKNVATIGELYYMDFPGLQRIDHLESNSREFPKGYDLDITPIWKLHEGKKTYNIEDAEFAFVYKRRNEPKKIVNGDWIERCKPVNEIKNFLEKNIDLNDKSERLIKHMFQYLNK
;
A
#
# COMPACT_ATOMS: atom_id res chain seq x y z
N MET A 1 -24.93 4.77 -2.03
CA MET A 1 -23.71 5.57 -1.84
C MET A 1 -22.98 4.96 -0.68
N ILE A 2 -21.75 4.48 -0.90
CA ILE A 2 -20.95 3.81 0.14
C ILE A 2 -20.42 4.90 1.08
N ASN A 3 -20.65 4.73 2.39
CA ASN A 3 -20.03 5.58 3.39
C ASN A 3 -18.56 5.17 3.52
N ASN A 4 -17.67 5.87 2.81
CA ASN A 4 -16.20 5.72 2.91
C ASN A 4 -15.63 5.98 4.33
N ASN A 5 -16.49 6.28 5.31
CA ASN A 5 -16.11 6.55 6.70
C ASN A 5 -15.79 5.29 7.51
N ASP A 6 -16.23 4.11 7.07
CA ASP A 6 -16.00 2.84 7.78
C ASP A 6 -14.69 2.15 7.36
N PHE A 7 -14.20 2.42 6.14
CA PHE A 7 -12.99 1.81 5.57
C PHE A 7 -11.99 2.87 5.07
N PRO A 8 -11.29 3.57 5.98
CA PRO A 8 -10.49 4.74 5.62
C PRO A 8 -9.19 4.41 4.90
N ILE A 9 -8.76 3.14 4.83
CA ILE A 9 -7.43 2.77 4.35
C ILE A 9 -7.50 2.21 2.94
N LYS A 10 -6.93 2.95 1.97
CA LYS A 10 -6.75 2.50 0.58
C LYS A 10 -5.47 1.69 0.44
N VAL A 11 -5.56 0.40 0.08
CA VAL A 11 -4.41 -0.47 -0.14
C VAL A 11 -4.40 -1.00 -1.56
N PHE A 12 -3.31 -0.78 -2.27
CA PHE A 12 -3.02 -1.35 -3.58
C PHE A 12 -2.21 -2.65 -3.43
N VAL A 13 -2.76 -3.76 -3.94
CA VAL A 13 -2.12 -5.07 -3.92
C VAL A 13 -1.86 -5.57 -5.34
N PHE A 14 -0.69 -6.15 -5.58
CA PHE A 14 -0.23 -6.54 -6.92
C PHE A 14 0.25 -8.00 -7.01
N GLY A 15 0.39 -8.68 -5.87
CA GLY A 15 0.94 -10.03 -5.77
C GLY A 15 -0.06 -11.06 -5.26
N THR A 16 0.37 -11.87 -4.30
CA THR A 16 -0.36 -13.02 -3.75
C THR A 16 -1.61 -12.67 -2.94
N LEU A 17 -1.76 -11.39 -2.54
CA LEU A 17 -2.94 -10.85 -1.86
C LEU A 17 -4.10 -10.52 -2.81
N ARG A 18 -3.88 -10.54 -4.12
CA ARG A 18 -4.94 -10.31 -5.11
C ARG A 18 -6.00 -11.41 -5.06
N LYS A 19 -7.21 -11.11 -5.57
CA LYS A 19 -8.31 -12.06 -5.63
C LYS A 19 -7.91 -13.37 -6.32
N GLY A 20 -8.13 -14.50 -5.65
CA GLY A 20 -7.73 -15.83 -6.12
C GLY A 20 -6.24 -16.15 -5.97
N GLY A 21 -5.45 -15.23 -5.41
CA GLY A 21 -4.08 -15.46 -5.00
C GLY A 21 -3.99 -16.29 -3.73
N ARG A 22 -2.81 -16.88 -3.47
CA ARG A 22 -2.56 -17.77 -2.32
C ARG A 22 -2.85 -17.11 -0.97
N LEU A 23 -2.72 -15.79 -0.85
CA LEU A 23 -2.87 -15.04 0.40
C LEU A 23 -4.12 -14.14 0.40
N ASP A 24 -5.02 -14.28 -0.58
CA ASP A 24 -6.26 -13.50 -0.71
C ASP A 24 -7.13 -13.53 0.56
N TYR A 25 -7.10 -14.62 1.32
CA TYR A 25 -7.85 -14.74 2.58
C TYR A 25 -7.48 -13.68 3.64
N TYR A 26 -6.27 -13.09 3.57
CA TYR A 26 -5.90 -11.96 4.44
C TYR A 26 -6.68 -10.68 4.12
N MET A 27 -7.22 -10.57 2.91
CA MET A 27 -8.07 -9.47 2.45
C MET A 27 -9.53 -9.62 2.90
N SER A 28 -9.90 -10.67 3.62
CA SER A 28 -11.27 -10.86 4.13
C SER A 28 -11.71 -9.64 4.95
N GLY A 29 -12.93 -9.15 4.68
CA GLY A 29 -13.48 -7.94 5.31
C GLY A 29 -13.05 -6.61 4.67
N SER A 30 -12.23 -6.64 3.62
CA SER A 30 -11.96 -5.48 2.77
C SER A 30 -12.95 -5.35 1.62
N GLU A 31 -13.13 -4.13 1.14
CA GLU A 31 -14.00 -3.80 0.00
C GLU A 31 -13.17 -3.62 -1.26
N TYR A 32 -13.48 -4.40 -2.30
CA TYR A 32 -12.82 -4.31 -3.60
C TYR A 32 -13.25 -3.06 -4.38
N ALA A 33 -12.29 -2.22 -4.77
CA ALA A 33 -12.54 -0.94 -5.46
C ALA A 33 -12.30 -0.99 -6.98
N GLY A 34 -11.61 -2.02 -7.48
CA GLY A 34 -11.35 -2.20 -8.91
C GLY A 34 -9.91 -2.55 -9.25
N LYS A 35 -9.65 -2.68 -10.56
CA LYS A 35 -8.30 -2.88 -11.10
C LYS A 35 -7.63 -1.54 -11.31
N TYR A 36 -6.41 -1.45 -10.81
CA TYR A 36 -5.55 -0.27 -10.91
C TYR A 36 -4.18 -0.69 -11.42
N TYR A 37 -3.35 0.28 -11.76
CA TYR A 37 -1.94 0.07 -12.03
C TYR A 37 -1.08 1.15 -11.38
N THR A 38 0.18 0.82 -11.14
CA THR A 38 1.22 1.76 -10.74
C THR A 38 2.38 1.68 -11.74
N GLU A 39 3.16 2.75 -11.85
CA GLU A 39 4.44 2.70 -12.54
C GLU A 39 5.42 1.80 -11.76
N GLY A 40 6.17 0.98 -12.49
CA GLY A 40 7.15 0.03 -11.95
C GLY A 40 7.00 -1.37 -12.56
N GLN A 41 8.12 -2.07 -12.69
CA GLN A 41 8.16 -3.42 -13.26
C GLN A 41 7.79 -4.47 -12.21
N LEU A 42 6.82 -5.34 -12.53
CA LEU A 42 6.53 -6.49 -11.67
C LEU A 42 7.65 -7.52 -11.82
N MET A 43 8.21 -7.92 -10.68
CA MET A 43 9.34 -8.83 -10.58
C MET A 43 8.97 -10.04 -9.72
N LYS A 44 9.64 -11.16 -9.99
CA LYS A 44 9.58 -12.37 -9.18
C LYS A 44 10.93 -12.56 -8.49
N SER A 45 10.92 -12.71 -7.17
CA SER A 45 12.12 -13.01 -6.39
C SER A 45 12.54 -14.47 -6.56
N GLU A 46 13.78 -14.78 -6.17
CA GLU A 46 14.36 -16.12 -6.22
C GLU A 46 13.54 -17.18 -5.49
N ILE A 47 12.80 -16.78 -4.45
CA ILE A 47 11.93 -17.65 -3.64
C ILE A 47 10.47 -17.62 -4.09
N GLY A 48 10.18 -17.06 -5.27
CA GLY A 48 8.86 -17.10 -5.90
C GLY A 48 7.92 -15.97 -5.52
N SER A 49 8.43 -14.96 -4.83
CA SER A 49 7.63 -13.88 -4.25
C SER A 49 7.54 -12.66 -5.17
N ALA A 50 6.39 -11.99 -5.25
CA ALA A 50 6.20 -10.85 -6.15
C ALA A 50 6.68 -9.53 -5.51
N TYR A 51 7.38 -8.69 -6.25
CA TYR A 51 7.72 -7.32 -5.82
C TYR A 51 7.70 -6.38 -7.03
N ILE A 52 7.62 -5.07 -6.79
CA ILE A 52 7.73 -4.06 -7.84
C ILE A 52 9.12 -3.44 -7.79
N ASP A 53 9.77 -3.35 -8.94
CA ASP A 53 10.94 -2.50 -9.15
C ASP A 53 10.46 -1.12 -9.63
N PHE A 54 10.57 -0.11 -8.75
CA PHE A 54 10.12 1.26 -9.02
C PHE A 54 11.17 2.11 -9.75
N THR A 55 12.38 1.57 -9.98
CA THR A 55 13.43 2.24 -10.76
C THR A 55 13.11 2.20 -12.25
N GLU A 56 12.40 1.16 -12.71
CA GLU A 56 11.93 1.01 -14.08
C GLU A 56 10.76 1.97 -14.38
N LYS A 57 10.93 2.82 -15.39
CA LYS A 57 9.97 3.85 -15.81
C LYS A 57 9.19 3.44 -17.05
N ASN A 58 7.99 4.00 -17.22
CA ASN A 58 7.07 3.74 -18.33
C ASN A 58 6.53 2.30 -18.42
N VAL A 59 6.84 1.45 -17.45
CA VAL A 59 6.28 0.10 -17.28
C VAL A 59 5.22 0.12 -16.19
N ALA A 60 4.16 -0.67 -16.35
CA ALA A 60 3.06 -0.70 -15.40
C ALA A 60 2.90 -2.06 -14.75
N THR A 61 2.82 -2.06 -13.43
CA THR A 61 2.33 -3.20 -12.64
C THR A 61 0.84 -3.07 -12.43
N ILE A 62 0.09 -4.08 -12.88
CA ILE A 62 -1.36 -4.17 -12.66
C ILE A 62 -1.63 -4.82 -11.31
N GLY A 63 -2.52 -4.21 -10.54
CA GLY A 63 -2.99 -4.70 -9.26
C GLY A 63 -4.45 -4.37 -9.01
N GLU A 64 -4.82 -4.44 -7.75
CA GLU A 64 -6.19 -4.33 -7.25
C GLU A 64 -6.18 -3.34 -6.08
N LEU A 65 -7.17 -2.45 -6.07
CA LEU A 65 -7.37 -1.51 -4.98
C LEU A 65 -8.44 -2.04 -4.04
N TYR A 66 -8.16 -1.94 -2.75
CA TYR A 66 -9.09 -2.30 -1.69
C TYR A 66 -9.22 -1.18 -0.65
N TYR A 67 -10.43 -0.99 -0.13
CA TYR A 67 -10.67 -0.21 1.08
C TYR A 67 -10.73 -1.15 2.28
N MET A 68 -10.05 -0.82 3.37
CA MET A 68 -10.08 -1.63 4.58
C MET A 68 -10.04 -0.79 5.85
N ASP A 69 -10.37 -1.44 6.95
CA ASP A 69 -10.30 -0.91 8.30
C ASP A 69 -8.91 -1.13 8.89
N PHE A 70 -8.65 -0.53 10.04
CA PHE A 70 -7.36 -0.66 10.71
C PHE A 70 -7.04 -2.11 11.11
N PRO A 71 -7.98 -2.91 11.66
CA PRO A 71 -7.76 -4.35 11.87
C PRO A 71 -7.34 -5.11 10.60
N GLY A 72 -7.90 -4.77 9.44
CA GLY A 72 -7.50 -5.29 8.13
C GLY A 72 -6.05 -5.00 7.81
N LEU A 73 -5.65 -3.74 7.95
CA LEU A 73 -4.26 -3.35 7.75
C LEU A 73 -3.30 -4.09 8.70
N GLN A 74 -3.66 -4.24 9.98
CA GLN A 74 -2.82 -4.95 10.96
C GLN A 74 -2.61 -6.42 10.60
N ARG A 75 -3.62 -7.10 10.02
CA ARG A 75 -3.47 -8.49 9.56
C ARG A 75 -2.42 -8.60 8.45
N ILE A 76 -2.47 -7.71 7.47
CA ILE A 76 -1.52 -7.70 6.36
C ILE A 76 -0.14 -7.29 6.85
N ASP A 77 -0.04 -6.28 7.72
CA ASP A 77 1.25 -5.84 8.27
C ASP A 77 1.95 -6.94 9.08
N HIS A 78 1.19 -7.70 9.85
CA HIS A 78 1.71 -8.84 10.58
C HIS A 78 2.27 -9.91 9.64
N LEU A 79 1.57 -10.22 8.54
CA LEU A 79 2.02 -11.16 7.50
C LEU A 79 3.32 -10.65 6.84
N GLU A 80 3.33 -9.40 6.40
CA GLU A 80 4.44 -8.80 5.64
C GLU A 80 5.69 -8.54 6.49
N SER A 81 5.50 -8.39 7.81
CA SER A 81 6.59 -8.20 8.79
C SER A 81 7.15 -9.50 9.35
N ASN A 82 6.35 -10.56 9.47
CA ASN A 82 6.74 -11.79 10.18
C ASN A 82 6.86 -13.04 9.29
N SER A 83 6.43 -12.98 8.03
CA SER A 83 6.54 -14.15 7.16
C SER A 83 8.01 -14.41 6.80
N ARG A 84 8.49 -15.59 7.17
CA ARG A 84 9.76 -16.17 6.69
C ARG A 84 9.75 -16.39 5.17
N GLU A 85 8.62 -16.14 4.50
CA GLU A 85 8.47 -16.14 3.04
C GLU A 85 9.20 -15.00 2.34
N PHE A 86 9.76 -14.01 3.08
CA PHE A 86 10.52 -12.93 2.46
C PHE A 86 11.76 -12.58 3.30
N PRO A 87 12.99 -12.90 2.84
CA PRO A 87 14.22 -12.77 3.63
C PRO A 87 14.57 -11.32 4.03
N LYS A 88 13.85 -10.33 3.48
CA LYS A 88 14.01 -8.90 3.80
C LYS A 88 12.70 -8.25 4.29
N GLY A 89 11.54 -8.91 4.16
CA GLY A 89 10.22 -8.34 4.46
C GLY A 89 9.79 -7.19 3.52
N TYR A 90 8.60 -6.65 3.76
CA TYR A 90 8.08 -5.44 3.11
C TYR A 90 7.87 -4.32 4.11
N ASP A 91 7.92 -3.09 3.62
CA ASP A 91 7.50 -1.90 4.34
C ASP A 91 6.28 -1.30 3.67
N LEU A 92 5.35 -0.82 4.49
CA LEU A 92 4.24 0.00 4.03
C LEU A 92 4.76 1.35 3.54
N ASP A 93 4.33 1.76 2.35
CA ASP A 93 4.67 3.02 1.72
C ASP A 93 3.46 3.54 0.92
N ILE A 94 3.56 4.71 0.29
CA ILE A 94 2.55 5.29 -0.59
C ILE A 94 3.05 5.30 -2.03
N THR A 95 2.15 5.07 -2.98
CA THR A 95 2.45 5.15 -4.40
C THR A 95 1.27 5.75 -5.18
N PRO A 96 1.52 6.50 -6.27
CA PRO A 96 0.47 6.88 -7.20
C PRO A 96 -0.06 5.64 -7.93
N ILE A 97 -1.37 5.58 -8.10
CA ILE A 97 -2.08 4.53 -8.81
C ILE A 97 -3.07 5.15 -9.78
N TRP A 98 -3.31 4.47 -10.89
CA TRP A 98 -4.23 4.89 -11.93
C TRP A 98 -5.25 3.79 -12.19
N LYS A 99 -6.49 4.18 -12.39
CA LYS A 99 -7.57 3.24 -12.68
C LYS A 99 -7.35 2.62 -14.06
N LEU A 100 -7.46 1.30 -14.16
CA LEU A 100 -7.22 0.60 -15.42
C LEU A 100 -8.46 0.73 -16.34
N HIS A 101 -8.36 1.57 -17.37
CA HIS A 101 -9.39 1.73 -18.42
C HIS A 101 -8.89 1.19 -19.76
N GLU A 102 -9.60 0.22 -20.33
CA GLU A 102 -9.54 -0.22 -21.74
C GLU A 102 -8.14 -0.32 -22.39
N GLY A 103 -7.12 -0.66 -21.62
CA GLY A 103 -5.77 -0.95 -22.12
C GLY A 103 -4.86 0.26 -22.39
N LYS A 104 -5.34 1.50 -22.24
CA LYS A 104 -4.45 2.68 -22.30
C LYS A 104 -3.90 2.99 -20.90
N LYS A 105 -2.57 3.01 -20.80
CA LYS A 105 -1.83 3.38 -19.59
C LYS A 105 -1.26 4.78 -19.78
N THR A 106 -1.69 5.72 -18.96
CA THR A 106 -1.09 7.06 -18.84
C THR A 106 -0.50 7.20 -17.42
N TYR A 107 0.57 7.98 -17.29
CA TYR A 107 1.20 8.27 -16.00
C TYR A 107 1.06 9.76 -15.65
N ASN A 108 -0.10 10.34 -15.97
CA ASN A 108 -0.38 11.73 -15.62
C ASN A 108 -0.68 11.80 -14.12
N ILE A 109 0.15 12.54 -13.37
CA ILE A 109 0.03 12.64 -11.91
C ILE A 109 -1.26 13.35 -11.48
N GLU A 110 -1.82 14.22 -12.33
CA GLU A 110 -3.08 14.92 -12.05
C GLU A 110 -4.27 13.96 -11.99
N ASP A 111 -4.18 12.83 -12.71
CA ASP A 111 -5.19 11.77 -12.74
C ASP A 111 -4.88 10.63 -11.75
N ALA A 112 -3.80 10.74 -10.98
CA ALA A 112 -3.39 9.71 -10.05
C ALA A 112 -4.20 9.76 -8.75
N GLU A 113 -4.65 8.59 -8.29
CA GLU A 113 -4.99 8.39 -6.89
C GLU A 113 -3.74 7.95 -6.12
N PHE A 114 -3.76 8.08 -4.80
CA PHE A 114 -2.67 7.58 -3.95
C PHE A 114 -3.21 6.50 -3.01
N ALA A 115 -2.43 5.43 -2.86
CA ALA A 115 -2.77 4.31 -1.99
C ALA A 115 -1.54 3.79 -1.26
N PHE A 116 -1.79 3.11 -0.14
CA PHE A 116 -0.75 2.34 0.53
C PHE A 116 -0.35 1.12 -0.28
N VAL A 117 0.93 0.78 -0.26
CA VAL A 117 1.49 -0.38 -0.95
C VAL A 117 2.61 -0.96 -0.10
N TYR A 118 2.74 -2.29 -0.10
CA TYR A 118 3.89 -2.96 0.50
C TYR A 118 5.04 -3.02 -0.51
N LYS A 119 6.15 -2.34 -0.19
CA LYS A 119 7.39 -2.34 -0.98
C LYS A 119 8.46 -3.20 -0.33
N ARG A 120 9.20 -3.96 -1.13
CA ARG A 120 10.25 -4.87 -0.63
C ARG A 120 11.39 -4.08 -0.01
N ARG A 121 11.92 -4.50 1.14
CA ARG A 121 13.06 -3.85 1.84
C ARG A 121 14.42 -4.10 1.17
N ASN A 122 14.55 -3.71 -0.09
CA ASN A 122 15.79 -3.86 -0.86
C ASN A 122 16.50 -2.53 -1.13
N GLU A 123 15.78 -1.42 -1.04
CA GLU A 123 16.35 -0.09 -1.19
C GLU A 123 16.83 0.42 0.17
N PRO A 124 18.06 0.94 0.30
CA PRO A 124 18.51 1.54 1.54
C PRO A 124 17.63 2.74 1.87
N LYS A 125 16.75 2.60 2.86
CA LYS A 125 16.00 3.74 3.41
C LYS A 125 16.88 4.52 4.37
N LYS A 126 17.00 5.82 4.13
CA LYS A 126 17.69 6.73 5.05
C LYS A 126 16.89 6.84 6.35
N ILE A 127 17.53 6.60 7.48
CA ILE A 127 16.95 6.85 8.80
C ILE A 127 17.28 8.29 9.16
N VAL A 128 16.32 9.20 8.94
CA VAL A 128 16.61 10.64 8.98
C VAL A 128 16.96 11.14 10.38
N ASN A 129 16.38 10.55 11.43
CA ASN A 129 16.71 10.88 12.82
C ASN A 129 17.99 10.19 13.34
N GLY A 130 18.60 9.29 12.57
CA GLY A 130 19.77 8.51 12.99
C GLY A 130 19.51 7.46 14.07
N ASP A 131 18.25 7.26 14.51
CA ASP A 131 17.88 6.30 15.54
C ASP A 131 17.09 5.13 14.94
N TRP A 132 17.69 3.94 15.00
CA TRP A 132 17.10 2.70 14.51
C TRP A 132 15.80 2.31 15.23
N ILE A 133 15.68 2.61 16.52
CA ILE A 133 14.51 2.31 17.36
C ILE A 133 13.34 3.22 16.98
N GLU A 134 13.65 4.46 16.62
CA GLU A 134 12.71 5.48 16.18
C GLU A 134 12.52 5.54 14.66
N ARG A 135 12.93 4.51 13.92
CA ARG A 135 12.58 4.41 12.49
C ARG A 135 11.08 4.59 12.30
N CYS A 136 10.67 5.12 11.15
CA CYS A 136 9.26 5.28 10.81
C CYS A 136 8.47 3.99 11.09
N LYS A 137 7.34 4.12 11.81
CA LYS A 137 6.40 3.03 12.15
C LYS A 137 5.03 3.38 11.56
N PRO A 138 4.84 3.18 10.24
CA PRO A 138 3.69 3.72 9.53
C PRO A 138 2.35 3.25 10.09
N VAL A 139 2.24 1.97 10.47
CA VAL A 139 1.01 1.40 11.04
C VAL A 139 0.65 2.03 12.39
N ASN A 140 1.63 2.33 13.24
CA ASN A 140 1.37 3.02 14.51
C ASN A 140 0.89 4.46 14.27
N GLU A 141 1.46 5.14 13.27
CA GLU A 141 1.04 6.50 12.94
C GLU A 141 -0.36 6.54 12.31
N ILE A 142 -0.71 5.56 11.48
CA ILE A 142 -2.07 5.38 10.95
C ILE A 142 -3.05 5.20 12.12
N LYS A 143 -2.71 4.36 13.10
CA LYS A 143 -3.53 4.18 14.32
C LYS A 143 -3.77 5.52 15.03
N ASN A 144 -2.69 6.24 15.33
CA ASN A 144 -2.75 7.53 16.01
C ASN A 144 -3.61 8.54 15.25
N PHE A 145 -3.50 8.55 13.92
CA PHE A 145 -4.31 9.41 13.07
C PHE A 145 -5.79 9.05 13.19
N LEU A 146 -6.15 7.77 13.02
CA LEU A 146 -7.54 7.32 13.04
C LEU A 146 -8.22 7.56 14.39
N GLU A 147 -7.53 7.32 15.50
CA GLU A 147 -8.05 7.57 16.86
C GLU A 147 -8.33 9.05 17.12
N LYS A 148 -7.57 9.96 16.50
CA LYS A 148 -7.74 11.42 16.66
C LYS A 148 -8.78 12.02 15.69
N ASN A 149 -9.22 11.28 14.68
CA ASN A 149 -9.94 11.80 13.52
C ASN A 149 -11.22 10.99 13.21
N ILE A 150 -11.96 10.61 14.24
CA ILE A 150 -13.09 9.65 14.17
C ILE A 150 -14.25 10.14 13.28
N ASP A 151 -14.52 11.45 13.21
CA ASP A 151 -15.74 11.99 12.60
C ASP A 151 -15.54 12.77 11.29
N LEU A 152 -14.41 12.57 10.62
CA LEU A 152 -14.08 13.35 9.44
C LEU A 152 -14.61 12.69 8.17
N ASN A 153 -15.24 13.48 7.31
CA ASN A 153 -15.46 13.10 5.91
C ASN A 153 -14.11 13.02 5.19
N ASP A 154 -14.03 12.15 4.17
CA ASP A 154 -12.83 11.92 3.35
C ASP A 154 -11.59 11.44 4.13
N LYS A 155 -11.81 10.55 5.12
CA LYS A 155 -10.73 10.01 5.98
C LYS A 155 -9.53 9.50 5.18
N SER A 156 -9.77 8.85 4.04
CA SER A 156 -8.71 8.27 3.21
C SER A 156 -7.75 9.30 2.63
N GLU A 157 -8.25 10.37 2.03
CA GLU A 157 -7.37 11.39 1.42
C GLU A 157 -6.56 12.14 2.47
N ARG A 158 -7.20 12.45 3.61
CA ARG A 158 -6.50 13.09 4.72
C ARG A 158 -5.45 12.18 5.35
N LEU A 159 -5.75 10.89 5.49
CA LEU A 159 -4.81 9.89 5.98
C LEU A 159 -3.61 9.77 5.04
N ILE A 160 -3.85 9.67 3.73
CA ILE A 160 -2.78 9.61 2.73
C ILE A 160 -1.91 10.86 2.78
N LYS A 161 -2.51 12.06 2.81
CA LYS A 161 -1.76 13.32 2.91
C LYS A 161 -0.91 13.39 4.18
N HIS A 162 -1.46 12.99 5.33
CA HIS A 162 -0.74 12.92 6.59
C HIS A 162 0.44 11.94 6.51
N MET A 163 0.20 10.75 5.99
CA MET A 163 1.21 9.71 5.87
C MET A 163 2.29 10.05 4.84
N PHE A 164 1.97 10.78 3.77
CA PHE A 164 2.96 11.28 2.83
C PHE A 164 3.94 12.25 3.50
N GLN A 165 3.47 13.09 4.42
CA GLN A 165 4.35 13.95 5.22
C GLN A 165 5.17 13.14 6.23
N TYR A 166 4.56 12.14 6.88
CA TYR A 166 5.24 11.31 7.86
C TYR A 166 6.37 10.46 7.26
N LEU A 167 6.12 9.82 6.11
CA LEU A 167 7.06 8.92 5.45
C LEU A 167 8.25 9.62 4.79
N ASN A 168 8.13 10.92 4.49
CA ASN A 168 9.16 11.73 3.84
C ASN A 168 9.91 12.68 4.79
N LYS A 169 9.71 12.55 6.11
CA LYS A 169 10.51 13.24 7.13
C LYS A 169 11.90 12.64 7.24
#